data_AF-A0A8B8P4J0-F1
#
_entry.id   AF-A0A8B8P4J0-F1
#
_cell.length_a   1.000
_cell.length_b   1.000
_cell.length_c   1.000
_cell.angle_alpha   90.00
_cell.angle_beta   90.00
_cell.angle_gamma   90.00
#
_symmetry.space_group_name_H-M   'P 1'
#
loop_
_entity.id
_entity.type
_entity.pdbx_description
1 polymer ?
#
loop_
_entity_poly.entity_id
_entity_poly.type
_entity_poly.pdbx_seq_one_letter_code
_entity_poly.pdbx_strand_id
1 'polypeptide(L)'
;MAASSNPRGNYHVFLSFRGTDVRNSFLGHLHTALDRRGIYAYVDSEELRKGEQISPALTKAIEDSRIAIVVFSKDYASSPWCLEEVAKIMECKERRDLVVFPVFYKVESREVRTPRQSYREAMVKHESKLGKDSEKVKRWKKALFDAGSLSGWELKDKDEAKLIKKIVKEISMQLGRTPLHVAKHPVAIYPRVVELESMLNLESEDDVLMIGLWGPGGIGKTTLAKALYNDIFRGFEATCFLANVRETSKDSKDLVPLQERLLSEILLGKGLTVFSVDGGINLMQDRLCRKKVLLVLDDVDDVKQLSALAGEPEWFGKGSRIIITTRDNHLLTLHGIDKDHIYEVKTLEYDKALDLFKKHAFLRNNEIVIRRDLVYSALRYANGLPLALEVLGSFLCGRREHEWESALNKLAKSPDKTINDVLKLSYDGLEDYAKEIFLDIACFFKGLSTEYIMKVLNCCDFDTTIGVQVLVEKSLITAGKETLQMHDLIQLMGMDIVKHECRDDPNRHLLV
;
A
#
# COMPACT_ATOMS: atom_id res chain seq x y z
N MET A 1 17.91 -5.44 -16.60
CA MET A 1 18.74 -5.72 -15.41
C MET A 1 18.09 -6.84 -14.65
N ALA A 2 18.85 -7.91 -14.37
CA ALA A 2 18.35 -9.14 -13.79
C ALA A 2 17.71 -8.87 -12.42
N ALA A 3 16.50 -9.36 -12.21
CA ALA A 3 15.91 -9.43 -10.90
C ALA A 3 16.82 -10.30 -10.03
N SER A 4 17.44 -9.70 -9.02
CA SER A 4 18.12 -10.44 -7.96
C SER A 4 17.08 -11.39 -7.33
N SER A 5 17.17 -12.67 -7.67
CA SER A 5 16.46 -13.72 -6.98
C SER A 5 17.11 -13.86 -5.60
N ASN A 6 16.66 -13.06 -4.63
CA ASN A 6 16.98 -13.33 -3.24
C ASN A 6 16.55 -14.78 -2.96
N PRO A 7 17.45 -15.67 -2.51
CA PRO A 7 17.07 -16.99 -2.06
C PRO A 7 16.02 -16.77 -0.97
N ARG A 8 14.82 -17.33 -1.15
CA ARG A 8 13.80 -17.33 -0.10
C ARG A 8 14.39 -18.12 1.08
N GLY A 9 15.00 -17.41 2.02
CA GLY A 9 15.32 -17.96 3.33
C GLY A 9 14.06 -18.55 3.93
N ASN A 10 14.17 -19.74 4.52
CA ASN A 10 13.02 -20.47 5.05
C ASN A 10 12.36 -19.74 6.23
N TYR A 11 13.04 -18.78 6.87
CA TYR A 11 12.57 -18.07 8.05
C TYR A 11 12.79 -16.56 7.93
N HIS A 12 11.84 -15.78 8.46
CA HIS A 12 12.01 -14.33 8.54
C HIS A 12 12.88 -13.94 9.73
N VAL A 13 12.68 -14.61 10.86
CA VAL A 13 13.32 -14.31 12.15
C VAL A 13 13.86 -15.59 12.77
N PHE A 14 15.09 -15.57 13.28
CA PHE A 14 15.63 -16.57 14.19
C PHE A 14 15.53 -16.08 15.63
N LEU A 15 14.98 -16.87 16.55
CA LEU A 15 14.90 -16.52 17.97
C LEU A 15 15.92 -17.34 18.77
N SER A 16 16.95 -16.66 19.32
CA SER A 16 17.92 -17.25 20.23
C SER A 16 17.62 -16.83 21.67
N PHE A 17 17.54 -17.80 22.59
CA PHE A 17 17.08 -17.56 23.95
C PHE A 17 17.45 -18.71 24.89
N ARG A 18 17.39 -18.45 26.20
CA ARG A 18 17.49 -19.48 27.23
C ARG A 18 16.12 -20.07 27.54
N GLY A 19 15.91 -21.34 27.19
CA GLY A 19 14.61 -22.02 27.32
C GLY A 19 14.02 -21.98 28.74
N THR A 20 14.84 -22.23 29.75
CA THR A 20 14.44 -22.26 31.16
C THR A 20 13.95 -20.91 31.69
N ASP A 21 14.33 -19.81 31.04
CA ASP A 21 14.16 -18.46 31.61
C ASP A 21 12.95 -17.75 31.00
N VAL A 22 12.75 -17.88 29.68
CA VAL A 22 11.82 -17.01 28.93
C VAL A 22 10.81 -17.75 28.06
N ARG A 23 10.94 -19.07 27.87
CA ARG A 23 10.17 -19.80 26.85
C ARG A 23 8.66 -19.66 27.04
N ASN A 24 8.16 -19.93 28.24
CA ASN A 24 6.73 -19.93 28.54
C ASN A 24 6.21 -18.56 29.01
N SER A 25 7.05 -17.52 28.96
CA SER A 25 6.71 -16.15 29.36
C SER A 25 6.92 -15.20 28.17
N PHE A 26 7.92 -14.33 28.25
CA PHE A 26 8.21 -13.29 27.26
C PHE A 26 8.33 -13.85 25.83
N LEU A 27 9.03 -14.97 25.64
CA LEU A 27 9.28 -15.52 24.31
C LEU A 27 8.01 -16.09 23.68
N GLY A 28 7.18 -16.80 24.45
CA GLY A 28 5.91 -17.35 23.95
C GLY A 28 4.98 -16.24 23.44
N HIS A 29 4.91 -15.12 24.17
CA HIS A 29 4.16 -13.94 23.75
C HIS A 29 4.78 -13.25 22.53
N LEU A 30 6.11 -13.12 22.48
CA LEU A 30 6.81 -12.56 21.32
C LEU A 30 6.58 -13.40 20.07
N HIS A 31 6.73 -14.72 20.15
CA HIS A 31 6.50 -15.64 19.05
C HIS A 31 5.05 -15.57 18.56
N THR A 32 4.08 -15.60 19.47
CA THR A 32 2.65 -15.45 19.12
C THR A 32 2.38 -14.11 18.43
N ALA A 33 3.00 -13.03 18.88
CA ALA A 33 2.82 -11.71 18.29
C ALA A 33 3.46 -11.58 16.90
N LEU A 34 4.60 -12.24 16.66
CA LEU A 34 5.23 -12.35 15.34
C LEU A 34 4.36 -13.18 14.38
N ASP A 35 3.87 -14.33 14.84
CA ASP A 35 3.02 -15.24 14.05
C ASP A 35 1.70 -14.57 13.64
N ARG A 36 1.06 -13.83 14.56
CA ARG A 36 -0.13 -12.99 14.26
C ARG A 36 0.10 -11.93 13.19
N ARG A 37 1.37 -11.60 12.87
CA ARG A 37 1.75 -10.68 11.77
C ARG A 37 2.23 -11.41 10.52
N GLY A 38 2.10 -12.74 10.47
CA GLY A 38 2.64 -13.57 9.40
C GLY A 38 4.15 -13.49 9.30
N ILE A 39 4.84 -13.20 10.42
CA ILE A 39 6.30 -13.21 10.51
C ILE A 39 6.70 -14.60 10.98
N TYR A 40 7.09 -15.42 10.01
CA TYR A 40 7.54 -16.79 10.29
C TYR A 40 8.88 -16.78 11.04
N ALA A 41 8.83 -17.09 12.33
CA ALA A 41 9.97 -17.09 13.23
C ALA A 41 10.38 -18.54 13.56
N TYR A 42 11.66 -18.85 13.45
CA TYR A 42 12.21 -20.11 13.94
C TYR A 42 12.39 -20.03 15.46
N VAL A 43 11.74 -20.94 16.17
CA VAL A 43 11.94 -21.19 17.61
C VAL A 43 12.53 -22.58 17.75
N ASP A 44 13.71 -22.67 18.34
CA ASP A 44 14.34 -23.95 18.59
C ASP A 44 13.51 -24.82 19.56
N SER A 45 13.31 -26.09 19.22
CA SER A 45 12.58 -27.08 20.04
C SER A 45 13.55 -27.80 20.97
N GLU A 46 13.13 -28.16 22.20
CA GLU A 46 14.05 -28.87 23.13
C GLU A 46 14.42 -30.27 22.62
N GLU A 47 13.61 -30.84 21.73
CA GLU A 47 13.84 -32.16 21.16
C GLU A 47 15.08 -32.22 20.25
N LEU A 48 15.48 -31.08 19.66
CA LEU A 48 16.69 -30.95 18.84
C LEU A 48 17.97 -30.74 19.69
N ARG A 49 17.85 -30.57 21.01
CA ARG A 49 18.95 -30.25 21.93
C ARG A 49 19.61 -31.49 22.53
N LYS A 50 20.07 -32.42 21.70
CA LYS A 50 20.92 -33.55 22.14
C LYS A 50 22.38 -33.28 21.77
N GLY A 51 23.22 -33.02 22.78
CA GLY A 51 24.68 -32.83 22.64
C GLY A 51 25.18 -31.40 22.89
N GLU A 52 26.50 -31.17 22.73
CA GLU A 52 27.18 -29.89 23.00
C GLU A 52 27.51 -29.06 21.74
N GLN A 53 27.11 -29.52 20.55
CA GLN A 53 27.34 -28.85 19.26
C GLN A 53 26.03 -28.55 18.55
N ILE A 54 25.93 -27.35 17.99
CA ILE A 54 24.79 -26.93 17.17
C ILE A 54 24.57 -27.94 16.04
N SER A 55 23.32 -28.41 15.90
CA SER A 55 22.97 -29.31 14.81
C SER A 55 23.12 -28.60 13.46
N PRO A 56 23.52 -29.29 12.37
CA PRO A 56 23.59 -28.70 11.04
C PRO A 56 22.28 -28.02 10.60
N ALA A 57 21.13 -28.53 11.08
CA ALA A 57 19.81 -27.95 10.84
C ALA A 57 19.65 -26.56 11.48
N LEU A 58 20.12 -26.37 12.71
CA LEU A 58 20.04 -25.09 13.41
C LEU A 58 21.01 -24.06 12.81
N THR A 59 22.23 -24.48 12.45
CA THR A 59 23.19 -23.64 11.70
C THR A 59 22.55 -23.13 10.41
N LYS A 60 21.88 -24.03 9.68
CA LYS A 60 21.16 -23.67 8.46
C LYS A 60 19.98 -22.73 8.74
N ALA A 61 19.24 -22.91 9.82
CA ALA A 61 18.14 -22.01 10.19
C ALA A 61 18.62 -20.58 10.49
N ILE A 62 19.76 -20.43 11.19
CA ILE A 62 20.39 -19.12 11.42
C ILE A 62 20.80 -18.49 10.08
N GLU A 63 21.44 -19.29 9.23
CA GLU A 63 21.93 -18.87 7.92
C GLU A 63 20.83 -18.49 6.92
N ASP A 64 19.68 -19.17 6.98
CA ASP A 64 18.50 -18.94 6.15
C ASP A 64 17.59 -17.83 6.70
N SER A 65 17.93 -17.23 7.86
CA SER A 65 17.14 -16.16 8.47
C SER A 65 17.60 -14.78 8.01
N ARG A 66 16.65 -13.83 7.91
CA ARG A 66 16.96 -12.42 7.58
C ARG A 66 17.25 -11.56 8.80
N ILE A 67 16.62 -11.90 9.92
CA ILE A 67 16.76 -11.20 11.20
C ILE A 67 17.03 -12.25 12.28
N ALA A 68 17.89 -11.94 13.25
CA ALA A 68 18.04 -12.70 14.49
C ALA A 68 17.69 -11.82 15.69
N ILE A 69 16.82 -12.31 16.57
CA ILE A 69 16.59 -11.71 17.90
C ILE A 69 17.31 -12.57 18.93
N VAL A 70 18.18 -11.95 19.72
CA VAL A 70 18.87 -12.62 20.82
C VAL A 70 18.30 -12.12 22.14
N VAL A 71 17.55 -12.97 22.85
CA VAL A 71 16.97 -12.65 24.15
C VAL A 71 17.94 -13.06 25.24
N PHE A 72 18.75 -12.10 25.68
CA PHE A 72 19.67 -12.26 26.79
C PHE A 72 18.88 -12.23 28.11
N SER A 73 18.97 -13.33 28.87
CA SER A 73 18.37 -13.50 30.19
C SER A 73 19.45 -13.85 31.21
N LYS A 74 19.10 -13.87 32.50
CA LYS A 74 20.03 -14.08 33.61
C LYS A 74 20.94 -15.30 33.43
N ASP A 75 20.39 -16.42 32.98
CA ASP A 75 21.11 -17.70 32.85
C ASP A 75 21.48 -18.05 31.41
N TYR A 76 21.37 -17.11 30.47
CA TYR A 76 21.69 -17.33 29.05
C TYR A 76 23.11 -17.87 28.85
N ALA A 77 24.12 -17.23 29.46
CA ALA A 77 25.52 -17.64 29.33
C ALA A 77 25.84 -18.96 30.03
N SER A 78 24.96 -19.47 30.91
CA SER A 78 25.18 -20.76 31.57
C SER A 78 25.05 -21.94 30.59
N SER A 79 24.39 -21.73 29.45
CA SER A 79 24.20 -22.72 28.40
C SER A 79 25.28 -22.62 27.32
N PRO A 80 26.11 -23.67 27.12
CA PRO A 80 27.02 -23.74 25.98
C PRO A 80 26.29 -23.58 24.64
N TRP A 81 25.06 -24.08 24.54
CA TRP A 81 24.26 -23.99 23.33
C TRP A 81 23.87 -22.56 22.96
N CYS A 82 23.34 -21.79 23.92
CA CYS A 82 23.02 -20.38 23.71
C CYS A 82 24.26 -19.55 23.34
N LEU A 83 25.44 -19.91 23.89
CA LEU A 83 26.72 -19.28 23.56
C LEU A 83 27.21 -19.65 22.16
N GLU A 84 27.01 -20.88 21.73
CA GLU A 84 27.26 -21.30 20.35
C GLU A 84 26.32 -20.58 19.36
N GLU A 85 25.03 -20.43 19.70
CA GLU A 85 24.05 -19.78 18.83
C GLU A 85 24.41 -18.32 18.60
N VAL A 86 24.67 -17.55 19.67
CA VAL A 86 25.06 -16.15 19.55
C VAL A 86 26.39 -16.00 18.80
N ALA A 87 27.33 -16.92 18.98
CA ALA A 87 28.58 -16.91 18.22
C ALA A 87 28.33 -17.11 16.72
N LYS A 88 27.47 -18.07 16.35
CA LYS A 88 27.12 -18.29 14.95
C LYS A 88 26.32 -17.14 14.35
N ILE A 89 25.38 -16.55 15.11
CA ILE A 89 24.61 -15.36 14.70
C ILE A 89 25.56 -14.19 14.38
N MET A 90 26.52 -13.91 15.26
CA MET A 90 27.46 -12.81 15.06
C MET A 90 28.42 -13.08 13.89
N GLU A 91 28.83 -14.34 13.68
CA GLU A 91 29.57 -14.74 12.48
C GLU A 91 28.74 -14.51 11.20
N CYS A 92 27.45 -14.89 11.21
CA CYS A 92 26.54 -14.64 10.09
C CYS A 92 26.31 -13.15 9.86
N LYS A 93 26.26 -12.32 10.92
CA LYS A 93 26.17 -10.87 10.82
C LYS A 93 27.41 -10.23 10.16
N GLU A 94 28.60 -10.75 10.46
CA GLU A 94 29.84 -10.25 9.85
C GLU A 94 29.98 -10.70 8.38
N ARG A 95 29.54 -11.93 8.06
CA ARG A 95 29.74 -12.55 6.73
C ARG A 95 28.55 -12.40 5.77
N ARG A 96 27.38 -12.03 6.27
CA ARG A 96 26.12 -11.88 5.52
C ARG A 96 25.36 -10.66 6.04
N ASP A 97 24.35 -10.21 5.31
CA ASP A 97 23.47 -9.10 5.71
C ASP A 97 22.42 -9.50 6.78
N LEU A 98 22.80 -10.34 7.76
CA LEU A 98 21.92 -10.71 8.87
C LEU A 98 21.76 -9.52 9.84
N VAL A 99 20.52 -9.03 9.98
CA VAL A 99 20.20 -7.99 10.95
C VAL A 99 20.02 -8.64 12.32
N VAL A 100 20.66 -8.08 13.36
CA VAL A 100 20.65 -8.66 14.71
C VAL A 100 20.12 -7.64 15.70
N PHE A 101 19.12 -8.02 16.49
CA PHE A 101 18.56 -7.21 17.56
C PHE A 101 18.70 -7.91 18.92
N PRO A 102 19.48 -7.36 19.86
CA PRO A 102 19.51 -7.88 21.22
C PRO A 102 18.31 -7.38 22.04
N VAL A 103 17.74 -8.28 22.84
CA VAL A 103 16.74 -7.98 23.88
C VAL A 103 17.37 -8.37 25.21
N PHE A 104 17.63 -7.38 26.07
CA PHE A 104 18.18 -7.58 27.39
C PHE A 104 17.03 -7.73 28.40
N TYR A 105 16.60 -8.98 28.60
CA TYR A 105 15.47 -9.36 29.45
C TYR A 105 15.93 -9.55 30.90
N LYS A 106 15.60 -8.58 31.76
CA LYS A 106 15.95 -8.53 33.19
C LYS A 106 17.46 -8.66 33.44
N VAL A 107 18.25 -8.20 32.49
CA VAL A 107 19.71 -8.10 32.53
C VAL A 107 20.12 -6.78 31.87
N GLU A 108 21.30 -6.28 32.18
CA GLU A 108 21.80 -5.04 31.56
C GLU A 108 22.73 -5.35 30.39
N SER A 109 22.70 -4.51 29.34
CA SER A 109 23.59 -4.67 28.18
C SER A 109 25.07 -4.76 28.56
N ARG A 110 25.48 -3.99 29.57
CA ARG A 110 26.85 -4.02 30.13
C ARG A 110 27.24 -5.35 30.79
N GLU A 111 26.28 -6.07 31.36
CA GLU A 111 26.52 -7.39 31.97
C GLU A 111 26.82 -8.44 30.90
N VAL A 112 26.21 -8.31 29.72
CA VAL A 112 26.44 -9.17 28.56
C VAL A 112 27.75 -8.78 27.86
N ARG A 113 27.89 -7.48 27.51
CA ARG A 113 29.04 -6.95 26.76
C ARG A 113 30.36 -7.20 27.48
N THR A 114 30.39 -6.97 28.78
CA THR A 114 31.55 -7.27 29.62
C THR A 114 31.07 -8.18 30.73
N PRO A 115 31.22 -9.52 30.58
CA PRO A 115 30.65 -10.50 31.50
C PRO A 115 30.83 -10.14 32.98
N ARG A 116 29.72 -9.79 33.63
CA ARG A 116 29.60 -9.46 35.06
C ARG A 116 28.51 -10.33 35.68
N GLN A 117 28.46 -10.38 37.02
CA GLN A 117 27.43 -11.13 37.76
C GLN A 117 27.28 -12.58 37.24
N SER A 118 26.06 -13.03 36.93
CA SER A 118 25.77 -14.38 36.46
C SER A 118 26.52 -14.74 35.17
N TYR A 119 26.73 -13.78 34.27
CA TYR A 119 27.51 -14.00 33.04
C TYR A 119 28.98 -14.26 33.35
N ARG A 120 29.55 -13.58 34.35
CA ARG A 120 30.94 -13.83 34.78
C ARG A 120 31.09 -15.21 35.39
N GLU A 121 30.18 -15.59 36.29
CA GLU A 121 30.17 -16.90 36.93
C GLU A 121 30.05 -18.03 35.90
N ALA A 122 29.15 -17.88 34.93
CA ALA A 122 28.99 -18.81 33.83
C ALA A 122 30.27 -18.94 32.99
N MET A 123 30.90 -17.82 32.61
CA MET A 123 32.14 -17.85 31.82
C MET A 123 33.30 -18.49 32.58
N VAL A 124 33.47 -18.22 33.87
CA VAL A 124 34.49 -18.87 34.71
C VAL A 124 34.27 -20.39 34.77
N LYS A 125 33.01 -20.82 34.87
CA LYS A 125 32.67 -22.25 34.86
C LYS A 125 33.03 -22.90 33.52
N HIS A 126 32.74 -22.24 32.39
CA HIS A 126 33.14 -22.75 31.08
C HIS A 126 34.66 -22.79 30.89
N GLU A 127 35.37 -21.76 31.34
CA GLU A 127 36.84 -21.72 31.35
C GLU A 127 37.46 -22.86 32.16
N SER A 128 36.89 -23.17 33.33
CA SER A 128 37.38 -24.28 34.17
C SER A 128 37.20 -25.65 33.51
N LYS A 129 36.15 -25.80 32.68
CA LYS A 129 35.82 -27.07 32.01
C LYS A 129 36.59 -27.27 30.70
N LEU A 130 36.77 -26.19 29.93
CA LEU A 130 37.30 -26.25 28.57
C LEU A 130 38.73 -25.71 28.45
N GLY A 131 39.24 -25.05 29.49
CA GLY A 131 40.49 -24.31 29.49
C GLY A 131 40.30 -22.82 29.15
N LYS A 132 41.01 -21.95 29.86
CA LYS A 132 40.96 -20.48 29.66
C LYS A 132 41.35 -20.05 28.26
N ASP A 133 42.31 -20.76 27.67
CA ASP A 133 42.85 -20.47 26.34
C ASP A 133 42.11 -21.20 25.20
N SER A 134 41.02 -21.91 25.52
CA SER A 134 40.19 -22.57 24.53
C SER A 134 39.64 -21.57 23.51
N GLU A 135 39.84 -21.86 22.23
CA GLU A 135 39.29 -21.08 21.12
C GLU A 135 37.76 -20.95 21.21
N LYS A 136 37.07 -21.97 21.76
CA LYS A 136 35.62 -21.95 21.97
C LYS A 136 35.21 -20.83 22.94
N VAL A 137 35.91 -20.73 24.07
CA VAL A 137 35.64 -19.71 25.10
C VAL A 137 35.96 -18.31 24.60
N LYS A 138 37.08 -18.14 23.88
CA LYS A 138 37.44 -16.85 23.25
C LYS A 138 36.37 -16.39 22.26
N ARG A 139 35.89 -17.31 21.41
CA ARG A 139 34.82 -17.04 20.45
C ARG A 139 33.52 -16.61 21.13
N TRP A 140 33.12 -17.29 22.21
CA TRP A 140 31.93 -16.91 22.99
C TRP A 140 32.06 -15.53 23.62
N LYS A 141 33.23 -15.21 24.22
CA LYS A 141 33.48 -13.88 24.78
C LYS A 141 33.37 -12.78 23.73
N LYS A 142 33.96 -13.00 22.54
CA LYS A 142 33.86 -12.05 21.42
C LYS A 142 32.41 -11.86 21.01
N ALA A 143 31.67 -12.94 20.80
CA ALA A 143 30.26 -12.87 20.38
C ALA A 143 29.36 -12.14 21.39
N LEU A 144 29.55 -12.38 22.70
CA LEU A 144 28.83 -11.66 23.75
C LEU A 144 29.20 -10.17 23.78
N PHE A 145 30.48 -9.84 23.60
CA PHE A 145 30.93 -8.46 23.52
C PHE A 145 30.30 -7.73 22.32
N ASP A 146 30.35 -8.33 21.14
CA ASP A 146 29.84 -7.75 19.92
C ASP A 146 28.31 -7.60 19.98
N ALA A 147 27.60 -8.67 20.37
CA ALA A 147 26.14 -8.65 20.50
C ALA A 147 25.66 -7.70 21.61
N GLY A 148 26.36 -7.64 22.74
CA GLY A 148 26.08 -6.71 23.84
C GLY A 148 26.43 -5.25 23.52
N SER A 149 27.16 -4.99 22.44
CA SER A 149 27.48 -3.64 21.95
C SER A 149 26.47 -3.13 20.91
N LEU A 150 25.56 -3.99 20.41
CA LEU A 150 24.53 -3.58 19.47
C LEU A 150 23.42 -2.79 20.16
N SER A 151 22.80 -1.87 19.41
CA SER A 151 21.58 -1.19 19.85
C SER A 151 20.43 -2.18 19.93
N GLY A 152 19.76 -2.23 21.09
CA GLY A 152 18.65 -3.14 21.33
C GLY A 152 17.70 -2.62 22.38
N TRP A 153 16.94 -3.53 22.99
CA TRP A 153 15.92 -3.17 23.98
C TRP A 153 16.26 -3.70 25.37
N GLU A 154 16.31 -2.81 26.36
CA GLU A 154 16.46 -3.18 27.77
C GLU A 154 15.11 -3.25 28.49
N LEU A 155 14.81 -4.42 29.04
CA LEU A 155 13.61 -4.73 29.79
C LEU A 155 14.01 -5.04 31.24
N LYS A 156 14.09 -3.99 32.08
CA LYS A 156 14.30 -4.13 33.53
C LYS A 156 12.97 -4.51 34.20
N ASP A 157 12.13 -3.49 34.47
CA ASP A 157 10.81 -3.60 35.10
C ASP A 157 9.68 -3.00 34.25
N LYS A 158 9.85 -2.96 32.92
CA LYS A 158 8.87 -2.35 32.00
C LYS A 158 7.80 -3.37 31.58
N ASP A 159 6.70 -2.84 31.05
CA ASP A 159 5.62 -3.62 30.44
C ASP A 159 6.11 -4.47 29.25
N GLU A 160 6.14 -5.79 29.43
CA GLU A 160 6.54 -6.78 28.43
C GLU A 160 5.69 -6.68 27.15
N ALA A 161 4.39 -6.45 27.28
CA ALA A 161 3.48 -6.36 26.14
C ALA A 161 3.78 -5.13 25.29
N LYS A 162 4.11 -3.98 25.92
CA LYS A 162 4.55 -2.78 25.20
C LYS A 162 5.86 -3.01 24.44
N LEU A 163 6.81 -3.72 25.04
CA LEU A 163 8.06 -4.06 24.37
C LEU A 163 7.83 -5.00 23.18
N ILE A 164 7.05 -6.06 23.35
CA ILE A 164 6.73 -7.01 22.27
C ILE A 164 6.09 -6.29 21.08
N LYS A 165 5.13 -5.41 21.32
CA LYS A 165 4.51 -4.59 20.26
C LYS A 165 5.56 -3.77 19.50
N LYS A 166 6.53 -3.18 20.21
CA LYS A 166 7.62 -2.40 19.61
C LYS A 166 8.54 -3.29 18.76
N ILE A 167 8.94 -4.45 19.27
CA ILE A 167 9.80 -5.42 18.55
C ILE A 167 9.13 -5.89 17.26
N VAL A 168 7.86 -6.30 17.35
CA VAL A 168 7.09 -6.78 16.18
C VAL A 168 6.94 -5.70 15.12
N LYS A 169 6.71 -4.43 15.54
CA LYS A 169 6.66 -3.29 14.61
C LYS A 169 8.01 -3.11 13.91
N GLU A 170 9.11 -3.08 14.66
CA GLU A 170 10.47 -2.91 14.11
C GLU A 170 10.79 -4.00 13.09
N ILE A 171 10.55 -5.26 13.43
CA ILE A 171 10.84 -6.39 12.54
C ILE A 171 10.00 -6.34 11.27
N SER A 172 8.72 -5.95 11.39
CA SER A 172 7.86 -5.78 10.22
C SER A 172 8.43 -4.77 9.23
N MET A 173 8.99 -3.66 9.74
CA MET A 173 9.63 -2.63 8.90
C MET A 173 10.91 -3.14 8.24
N GLN A 174 11.77 -3.84 9.00
CA GLN A 174 13.06 -4.37 8.54
C GLN A 174 12.92 -5.47 7.49
N LEU A 175 11.86 -6.26 7.54
CA LEU A 175 11.60 -7.28 6.51
C LEU A 175 11.27 -6.66 5.15
N GLY A 176 11.10 -5.34 5.04
CA GLY A 176 10.95 -4.64 3.76
C GLY A 176 9.71 -5.07 2.99
N ARG A 177 8.70 -5.64 3.67
CA ARG A 177 7.44 -6.01 3.04
C ARG A 177 6.74 -4.73 2.61
N THR A 178 6.62 -4.50 1.31
CA THR A 178 5.70 -3.50 0.77
C THR A 178 4.29 -3.96 1.14
N PRO A 179 3.54 -3.19 1.95
CA PRO A 179 2.25 -3.64 2.46
C PRO A 179 1.23 -3.84 1.34
N LEU A 180 1.35 -3.10 0.23
CA LEU A 180 0.39 -3.11 -0.86
C LEU A 180 1.02 -3.58 -2.16
N HIS A 181 0.29 -4.43 -2.89
CA HIS A 181 0.60 -4.72 -4.28
C HIS A 181 0.13 -3.56 -5.16
N VAL A 182 1.08 -2.81 -5.73
CA VAL A 182 0.82 -1.61 -6.55
C VAL A 182 0.14 -1.97 -7.87
N ALA A 183 0.84 -2.75 -8.71
CA ALA A 183 0.36 -3.18 -10.02
C ALA A 183 1.22 -4.36 -10.51
N LYS A 184 0.68 -5.15 -11.43
CA LYS A 184 1.44 -6.22 -12.10
C LYS A 184 2.65 -5.64 -12.87
N HIS A 185 2.43 -4.49 -13.52
CA HIS A 185 3.42 -3.79 -14.33
C HIS A 185 3.42 -2.30 -13.99
N PRO A 186 4.13 -1.87 -12.93
CA PRO A 186 4.23 -0.45 -12.60
C PRO A 186 5.00 0.31 -13.69
N VAL A 187 4.35 1.32 -14.29
CA VAL A 187 4.93 2.17 -15.35
C VAL A 187 4.63 3.64 -15.06
N ALA A 188 5.65 4.49 -15.12
CA ALA A 188 5.54 5.95 -14.94
C ALA A 188 4.90 6.42 -13.61
N ILE A 189 5.01 5.60 -12.55
CA ILE A 189 4.45 5.91 -11.24
C ILE A 189 5.40 6.78 -10.40
N TYR A 190 6.69 6.40 -10.33
CA TYR A 190 7.64 6.99 -9.38
C TYR A 190 7.83 8.51 -9.52
N PRO A 191 7.93 9.10 -10.73
CA PRO A 191 8.02 10.56 -10.85
C PRO A 191 6.82 11.30 -10.21
N ARG A 192 5.62 10.74 -10.35
CA ARG A 192 4.39 11.30 -9.75
C ARG A 192 4.35 11.09 -8.23
N VAL A 193 4.95 10.01 -7.73
CA VAL A 193 5.10 9.78 -6.28
C VAL A 193 5.98 10.87 -5.68
N VAL A 194 7.10 11.21 -6.31
CA VAL A 194 7.99 12.30 -5.84
C VAL A 194 7.29 13.66 -5.81
N GLU A 195 6.46 13.95 -6.83
CA GLU A 195 5.62 15.16 -6.84
C GLU A 195 4.66 15.18 -5.64
N LEU A 196 3.97 14.06 -5.38
CA LEU A 196 3.04 13.94 -4.24
C LEU A 196 3.74 13.99 -2.88
N GLU A 197 4.93 13.41 -2.75
CA GLU A 197 5.75 13.52 -1.53
C GLU A 197 6.09 14.98 -1.22
N SER A 198 6.38 15.77 -2.26
CA SER A 198 6.64 17.21 -2.13
C SER A 198 5.38 17.95 -1.67
N MET A 199 4.20 17.63 -2.25
CA MET A 199 2.92 18.18 -1.81
C MET A 199 2.58 17.80 -0.37
N LEU A 200 2.98 16.60 0.07
CA LEU A 200 2.75 16.13 1.44
C LEU A 200 3.66 16.80 2.47
N ASN A 201 4.67 17.58 2.07
CA ASN A 201 5.59 18.28 2.96
C ASN A 201 6.07 17.38 4.13
N LEU A 202 6.66 16.23 3.80
CA LEU A 202 6.98 15.17 4.77
C LEU A 202 7.99 15.59 5.86
N GLU A 203 8.68 16.71 5.67
CA GLU A 203 9.62 17.29 6.65
C GLU A 203 8.90 18.03 7.78
N SER A 204 7.65 18.46 7.57
CA SER A 204 6.86 19.13 8.61
C SER A 204 6.26 18.11 9.59
N GLU A 205 6.53 18.31 10.87
CA GLU A 205 6.06 17.45 11.95
C GLU A 205 4.92 18.08 12.77
N ASP A 206 4.53 19.33 12.46
CA ASP A 206 3.60 20.12 13.29
C ASP A 206 2.18 20.21 12.73
N ASP A 207 1.99 19.93 11.44
CA ASP A 207 0.73 20.06 10.72
C ASP A 207 0.07 18.71 10.44
N VAL A 208 -1.26 18.74 10.25
CA VAL A 208 -2.04 17.63 9.69
C VAL A 208 -2.46 18.07 8.29
N LEU A 209 -2.06 17.29 7.28
CA LEU A 209 -2.32 17.65 5.90
C LEU A 209 -3.21 16.60 5.22
N MET A 210 -4.23 17.09 4.53
CA MET A 210 -5.11 16.28 3.69
C MET A 210 -4.91 16.65 2.23
N ILE A 211 -4.71 15.65 1.37
CA ILE A 211 -4.58 15.86 -0.08
C ILE A 211 -5.60 15.00 -0.84
N GLY A 212 -6.05 15.51 -1.97
CA GLY A 212 -6.97 14.81 -2.86
C GLY A 212 -6.30 14.38 -4.15
N LEU A 213 -6.44 13.10 -4.53
CA LEU A 213 -6.13 12.59 -5.86
C LEU A 213 -7.42 12.49 -6.67
N TRP A 214 -7.52 13.30 -7.71
CA TRP A 214 -8.73 13.45 -8.51
C TRP A 214 -8.48 13.09 -9.99
N GLY A 215 -9.53 12.65 -10.70
CA GLY A 215 -9.43 12.27 -12.11
C GLY A 215 -10.45 11.20 -12.52
N PRO A 216 -10.50 10.84 -13.82
CA PRO A 216 -11.50 9.91 -14.34
C PRO A 216 -11.32 8.47 -13.83
N GLY A 217 -12.33 7.64 -14.04
CA GLY A 217 -12.25 6.19 -13.79
C GLY A 217 -11.11 5.55 -14.60
N GLY A 218 -10.36 4.63 -14.00
CA GLY A 218 -9.29 3.90 -14.70
C GLY A 218 -8.00 4.67 -14.97
N ILE A 219 -7.87 5.93 -14.52
CA ILE A 219 -6.69 6.77 -14.74
C ILE A 219 -5.47 6.39 -13.88
N GLY A 220 -5.65 5.55 -12.85
CA GLY A 220 -4.57 5.05 -12.00
C GLY A 220 -4.43 5.72 -10.63
N LYS A 221 -5.45 6.44 -10.13
CA LYS A 221 -5.44 7.06 -8.79
C LYS A 221 -5.09 6.07 -7.67
N THR A 222 -5.81 4.94 -7.59
CA THR A 222 -5.57 3.87 -6.62
C THR A 222 -4.15 3.33 -6.70
N THR A 223 -3.64 3.14 -7.91
CA THR A 223 -2.26 2.65 -8.15
C THR A 223 -1.23 3.65 -7.62
N LEU A 224 -1.44 4.94 -7.88
CA LEU A 224 -0.57 6.00 -7.40
C LEU A 224 -0.61 6.12 -5.87
N ALA A 225 -1.80 6.06 -5.26
CA ALA A 225 -1.97 6.09 -3.81
C ALA A 225 -1.29 4.89 -3.12
N LYS A 226 -1.40 3.69 -3.70
CA LYS A 226 -0.70 2.48 -3.19
C LYS A 226 0.82 2.64 -3.24
N ALA A 227 1.33 3.21 -4.33
CA ALA A 227 2.77 3.42 -4.50
C ALA A 227 3.30 4.44 -3.49
N LEU A 228 2.62 5.59 -3.36
CA LEU A 228 2.94 6.62 -2.37
C LEU A 228 2.89 6.06 -0.95
N TYR A 229 1.83 5.34 -0.60
CA TYR A 229 1.71 4.68 0.70
C TYR A 229 2.90 3.76 0.99
N ASN A 230 3.26 2.89 0.04
CA ASN A 230 4.41 1.98 0.19
C ASN A 230 5.75 2.71 0.37
N ASP A 231 5.89 3.92 -0.16
CA ASP A 231 7.11 4.71 -0.03
C ASP A 231 7.22 5.34 1.37
N ILE A 232 6.13 5.97 1.82
CA ILE A 232 6.17 6.85 3.01
C ILE A 232 5.70 6.20 4.32
N PHE A 233 5.01 5.04 4.29
CA PHE A 233 4.34 4.48 5.48
C PHE A 233 5.25 4.27 6.70
N ARG A 234 6.56 4.08 6.48
CA ARG A 234 7.53 3.87 7.57
C ARG A 234 7.72 5.10 8.46
N GLY A 235 7.42 6.30 7.95
CA GLY A 235 7.53 7.56 8.68
C GLY A 235 6.42 7.80 9.72
N PHE A 236 5.47 6.88 9.85
CA PHE A 236 4.24 7.09 10.62
C PHE A 236 4.08 6.10 11.79
N GLU A 237 3.38 6.54 12.83
CA GLU A 237 3.12 5.69 14.00
C GLU A 237 2.08 4.61 13.71
N ALA A 238 1.06 4.98 12.95
CA ALA A 238 -0.02 4.12 12.49
C ALA A 238 -0.37 4.42 11.04
N THR A 239 -0.76 3.40 10.30
CA THR A 239 -0.98 3.49 8.87
C THR A 239 -2.17 2.64 8.47
N CYS A 240 -3.04 3.14 7.60
CA CYS A 240 -4.19 2.39 7.08
C CYS A 240 -4.43 2.74 5.61
N PHE A 241 -4.67 1.72 4.79
CA PHE A 241 -5.13 1.88 3.42
C PHE A 241 -6.52 1.28 3.30
N LEU A 242 -7.54 2.14 3.29
CA LEU A 242 -8.93 1.74 3.19
C LEU A 242 -9.34 1.71 1.72
N ALA A 243 -9.24 0.52 1.12
CA ALA A 243 -9.53 0.29 -0.29
C ALA A 243 -11.04 0.31 -0.59
N ASN A 244 -11.42 0.82 -1.77
CA ASN A 244 -12.76 0.73 -2.35
C ASN A 244 -13.89 1.19 -1.40
N VAL A 245 -13.79 2.41 -0.86
CA VAL A 245 -14.74 2.97 0.12
C VAL A 245 -16.17 3.02 -0.46
N ARG A 246 -16.34 3.50 -1.70
CA ARG A 246 -17.64 3.47 -2.41
C ARG A 246 -18.24 2.08 -2.43
N GLU A 247 -17.49 1.10 -2.94
CA GLU A 247 -18.00 -0.26 -3.15
C GLU A 247 -18.35 -0.93 -1.83
N THR A 248 -17.51 -0.76 -0.81
CA THR A 248 -17.70 -1.37 0.51
C THR A 248 -18.90 -0.78 1.26
N SER A 249 -19.27 0.47 1.01
CA SER A 249 -20.40 1.15 1.65
C SER A 249 -21.73 1.05 0.89
N LYS A 250 -21.71 0.49 -0.34
CA LYS A 250 -22.86 0.47 -1.25
C LYS A 250 -24.04 -0.36 -0.74
N ASP A 251 -23.78 -1.51 -0.15
CA ASP A 251 -24.83 -2.51 0.15
C ASP A 251 -25.56 -2.26 1.48
N SER A 252 -24.88 -1.69 2.48
CA SER A 252 -25.45 -1.45 3.81
C SER A 252 -25.88 -0.01 4.05
N LYS A 253 -25.37 0.95 3.26
CA LYS A 253 -25.33 2.40 3.60
C LYS A 253 -24.71 2.69 4.98
N ASP A 254 -24.11 1.69 5.61
CA ASP A 254 -23.55 1.75 6.94
C ASP A 254 -22.03 1.80 6.85
N LEU A 255 -21.44 2.78 7.54
CA LEU A 255 -20.01 3.04 7.53
C LEU A 255 -19.30 2.40 8.73
N VAL A 256 -20.04 1.79 9.66
CA VAL A 256 -19.49 1.07 10.82
C VAL A 256 -18.41 0.05 10.41
N PRO A 257 -18.62 -0.84 9.41
CA PRO A 257 -17.58 -1.81 9.03
C PRO A 257 -16.28 -1.17 8.55
N LEU A 258 -16.37 -0.02 7.88
CA LEU A 258 -15.21 0.75 7.42
C LEU A 258 -14.46 1.39 8.60
N GLN A 259 -15.19 1.94 9.57
CA GLN A 259 -14.62 2.49 10.80
C GLN A 259 -13.94 1.41 11.66
N GLU A 260 -14.57 0.24 11.82
CA GLU A 260 -13.96 -0.90 12.53
C GLU A 260 -12.67 -1.36 11.87
N ARG A 261 -12.69 -1.48 10.53
CA ARG A 261 -11.49 -1.85 9.77
C ARG A 261 -10.36 -0.85 9.97
N LEU A 262 -10.64 0.45 9.80
CA LEU A 262 -9.67 1.52 10.02
C LEU A 262 -9.09 1.48 11.44
N LEU A 263 -9.96 1.44 12.45
CA LEU A 263 -9.55 1.38 13.86
C LEU A 263 -8.72 0.12 14.17
N SER A 264 -9.07 -1.02 13.60
CA SER A 264 -8.35 -2.28 13.82
C SER A 264 -6.92 -2.26 13.24
N GLU A 265 -6.74 -1.65 12.06
CA GLU A 265 -5.43 -1.49 11.41
C GLU A 265 -4.55 -0.49 12.16
N ILE A 266 -5.13 0.62 12.65
CA ILE A 266 -4.39 1.66 13.36
C ILE A 266 -4.06 1.25 14.81
N LEU A 267 -4.98 0.62 15.53
CA LEU A 267 -4.85 0.38 16.98
C LEU A 267 -4.29 -1.01 17.33
N LEU A 268 -4.05 -1.86 16.33
CA LEU A 268 -3.29 -3.12 16.42
C LEU A 268 -3.71 -4.02 17.60
N GLY A 269 -4.78 -4.80 17.38
CA GLY A 269 -5.11 -5.95 18.23
C GLY A 269 -6.13 -5.71 19.34
N LYS A 270 -6.99 -4.70 19.22
CA LYS A 270 -8.24 -4.63 19.99
C LYS A 270 -9.40 -4.90 19.05
N GLY A 271 -10.20 -5.92 19.34
CA GLY A 271 -11.55 -6.05 18.76
C GLY A 271 -12.37 -4.89 19.28
N LEU A 272 -12.36 -3.78 18.55
CA LEU A 272 -13.17 -2.62 18.86
C LEU A 272 -14.48 -2.81 18.17
N THR A 273 -15.52 -3.06 18.95
CA THR A 273 -16.89 -3.06 18.44
C THR A 273 -17.34 -1.61 18.32
N VAL A 274 -17.70 -1.20 17.11
CA VAL A 274 -18.32 0.09 16.84
C VAL A 274 -19.83 -0.14 16.75
N PHE A 275 -20.60 0.47 17.65
CA PHE A 275 -22.05 0.25 17.73
C PHE A 275 -22.87 1.15 16.80
N SER A 276 -22.28 2.25 16.33
CA SER A 276 -22.90 3.21 15.41
C SER A 276 -21.83 4.08 14.73
N VAL A 277 -22.19 4.71 13.62
CA VAL A 277 -21.31 5.63 12.90
C VAL A 277 -20.78 6.75 13.81
N ASP A 278 -21.67 7.39 14.57
CA ASP A 278 -21.29 8.45 15.52
C ASP A 278 -20.38 7.93 16.64
N GLY A 279 -20.63 6.70 17.11
CA GLY A 279 -19.77 6.03 18.07
C GLY A 279 -18.36 5.81 17.50
N GLY A 280 -18.26 5.41 16.24
CA GLY A 280 -16.99 5.23 15.53
C GLY A 280 -16.26 6.56 15.32
N ILE A 281 -16.98 7.64 14.97
CA ILE A 281 -16.43 9.00 14.86
C ILE A 281 -15.77 9.42 16.18
N ASN A 282 -16.50 9.32 17.29
CA ASN A 282 -15.98 9.70 18.61
C ASN A 282 -14.75 8.86 19.00
N LEU A 283 -14.77 7.56 18.70
CA LEU A 283 -13.64 6.67 18.95
C LEU A 283 -12.42 7.05 18.10
N MET A 284 -12.60 7.38 16.83
CA MET A 284 -11.50 7.81 15.97
C MET A 284 -10.90 9.12 16.47
N GLN A 285 -11.71 10.14 16.75
CA GLN A 285 -11.23 11.41 17.31
C GLN A 285 -10.39 11.20 18.57
N ASP A 286 -10.91 10.45 19.55
CA ASP A 286 -10.22 10.21 20.82
C ASP A 286 -8.90 9.42 20.66
N ARG A 287 -8.83 8.51 19.68
CA ARG A 287 -7.69 7.60 19.53
C ARG A 287 -6.63 8.09 18.54
N LEU A 288 -7.02 8.86 17.53
CA LEU A 288 -6.16 9.31 16.45
C LEU A 288 -5.51 10.67 16.74
N CYS A 289 -6.10 11.52 17.59
CA CYS A 289 -5.63 12.89 17.86
C CYS A 289 -4.23 12.98 18.50
N ARG A 290 -3.66 11.86 18.96
CA ARG A 290 -2.32 11.77 19.57
C ARG A 290 -1.36 10.90 18.78
N LYS A 291 -1.69 10.57 17.54
CA LYS A 291 -0.91 9.67 16.69
C LYS A 291 -0.56 10.35 15.39
N LYS A 292 0.69 10.19 14.96
CA LYS A 292 1.12 10.50 13.60
C LYS A 292 0.61 9.40 12.65
N VAL A 293 -0.45 9.67 11.91
CA VAL A 293 -1.20 8.71 11.09
C VAL A 293 -0.96 8.95 9.61
N LEU A 294 -0.74 7.87 8.84
CA LEU A 294 -0.91 7.87 7.40
C LEU A 294 -2.21 7.15 7.05
N LEU A 295 -3.19 7.87 6.50
CA LEU A 295 -4.47 7.31 6.11
C LEU A 295 -4.69 7.49 4.62
N VAL A 296 -5.07 6.44 3.91
CA VAL A 296 -5.55 6.52 2.53
C VAL A 296 -7.00 6.06 2.47
N LEU A 297 -7.88 6.94 2.00
CA LEU A 297 -9.29 6.65 1.68
C LEU A 297 -9.43 6.54 0.16
N ASP A 298 -9.52 5.32 -0.35
CA ASP A 298 -9.52 5.05 -1.78
C ASP A 298 -10.95 4.92 -2.33
N ASP A 299 -11.22 5.63 -3.42
CA ASP A 299 -12.46 5.59 -4.21
C ASP A 299 -13.68 6.07 -3.41
N VAL A 300 -13.55 7.28 -2.83
CA VAL A 300 -14.61 7.99 -2.09
C VAL A 300 -15.53 8.73 -3.08
N ASP A 301 -16.84 8.63 -2.86
CA ASP A 301 -17.86 9.24 -3.73
C ASP A 301 -19.02 9.94 -3.00
N ASP A 302 -19.07 9.93 -1.66
CA ASP A 302 -20.06 10.66 -0.86
C ASP A 302 -19.38 11.43 0.28
N VAL A 303 -19.80 12.67 0.53
CA VAL A 303 -19.31 13.50 1.63
C VAL A 303 -19.52 12.83 3.00
N LYS A 304 -20.59 12.03 3.16
CA LYS A 304 -20.84 11.26 4.39
C LYS A 304 -19.75 10.25 4.69
N GLN A 305 -19.11 9.68 3.66
CA GLN A 305 -17.97 8.78 3.84
C GLN A 305 -16.79 9.55 4.44
N LEU A 306 -16.49 10.75 3.95
CA LEU A 306 -15.41 11.59 4.51
C LEU A 306 -15.74 12.02 5.95
N SER A 307 -16.93 12.59 6.17
CA SER A 307 -17.36 13.04 7.50
C SER A 307 -17.33 11.91 8.54
N ALA A 308 -17.53 10.66 8.12
CA ALA A 308 -17.51 9.51 9.00
C ALA A 308 -16.12 8.88 9.20
N LEU A 309 -15.16 9.04 8.27
CA LEU A 309 -13.88 8.32 8.27
C LEU A 309 -12.67 9.22 8.53
N ALA A 310 -12.72 10.47 8.09
CA ALA A 310 -11.69 11.47 8.28
C ALA A 310 -12.34 12.87 8.23
N GLY A 311 -13.00 13.27 9.33
CA GLY A 311 -13.80 14.50 9.36
C GLY A 311 -12.98 15.78 9.30
N GLU A 312 -12.28 16.12 10.37
CA GLU A 312 -11.49 17.37 10.47
C GLU A 312 -10.02 17.04 10.76
N PRO A 313 -9.06 17.92 10.41
CA PRO A 313 -7.64 17.70 10.71
C PRO A 313 -7.35 17.42 12.19
N GLU A 314 -8.11 17.99 13.11
CA GLU A 314 -7.97 17.82 14.56
C GLU A 314 -8.25 16.40 15.05
N TRP A 315 -8.82 15.54 14.20
CA TRP A 315 -8.98 14.12 14.51
C TRP A 315 -7.63 13.42 14.62
N PHE A 316 -6.58 13.96 14.02
CA PHE A 316 -5.29 13.31 13.88
C PHE A 316 -4.21 14.06 14.65
N GLY A 317 -3.20 13.31 15.11
CA GLY A 317 -2.03 13.91 15.77
C GLY A 317 -1.15 14.63 14.75
N LYS A 318 -0.31 15.55 15.25
CA LYS A 318 0.65 16.30 14.44
C LYS A 318 1.52 15.40 13.55
N GLY A 319 1.85 15.90 12.36
CA GLY A 319 2.62 15.19 11.33
C GLY A 319 1.80 14.16 10.55
N SER A 320 0.48 14.07 10.76
CA SER A 320 -0.39 13.12 10.02
C SER A 320 -0.61 13.54 8.58
N ARG A 321 -0.78 12.55 7.71
CA ARG A 321 -1.04 12.73 6.28
C ARG A 321 -2.25 11.88 5.85
N ILE A 322 -3.26 12.52 5.29
CA ILE A 322 -4.48 11.89 4.83
C ILE A 322 -4.56 12.06 3.31
N ILE A 323 -4.75 10.97 2.59
CA ILE A 323 -4.81 10.95 1.12
C ILE A 323 -6.17 10.40 0.72
N ILE A 324 -6.92 11.17 -0.07
CA ILE A 324 -8.25 10.78 -0.55
C ILE A 324 -8.17 10.56 -2.04
N THR A 325 -8.66 9.44 -2.56
CA THR A 325 -8.84 9.27 -4.01
C THR A 325 -10.31 9.37 -4.36
N THR A 326 -10.65 10.18 -5.37
CA THR A 326 -12.03 10.38 -5.80
C THR A 326 -12.12 10.69 -7.29
N ARG A 327 -13.33 10.56 -7.83
CA ARG A 327 -13.68 10.99 -9.18
C ARG A 327 -14.36 12.36 -9.19
N ASP A 328 -14.71 12.87 -8.01
CA ASP A 328 -15.49 14.08 -7.81
C ASP A 328 -14.67 15.14 -7.07
N ASN A 329 -14.26 16.20 -7.78
CA ASN A 329 -13.49 17.28 -7.20
C ASN A 329 -14.31 18.14 -6.24
N HIS A 330 -15.62 18.22 -6.47
CA HIS A 330 -16.53 18.99 -5.63
C HIS A 330 -16.54 18.43 -4.22
N LEU A 331 -16.49 17.10 -4.09
CA LEU A 331 -16.42 16.40 -2.81
C LEU A 331 -15.19 16.81 -1.98
N LEU A 332 -14.03 17.01 -2.61
CA LEU A 332 -12.81 17.49 -1.93
C LEU A 332 -12.97 18.96 -1.48
N THR A 333 -13.58 19.78 -2.33
CA THR A 333 -13.83 21.20 -2.05
C THR A 333 -14.82 21.36 -0.89
N LEU A 334 -15.91 20.59 -0.86
CA LEU A 334 -16.88 20.55 0.23
C LEU A 334 -16.25 20.11 1.55
N HIS A 335 -15.21 19.27 1.48
CA HIS A 335 -14.46 18.83 2.63
C HIS A 335 -13.38 19.82 3.10
N GLY A 336 -13.28 20.99 2.44
CA GLY A 336 -12.33 22.05 2.84
C GLY A 336 -10.89 21.80 2.39
N ILE A 337 -10.66 20.92 1.42
CA ILE A 337 -9.31 20.73 0.87
C ILE A 337 -9.00 21.85 -0.12
N ASP A 338 -7.93 22.60 0.16
CA ASP A 338 -7.46 23.67 -0.71
C ASP A 338 -7.07 23.16 -2.09
N LYS A 339 -7.25 24.00 -3.12
CA LYS A 339 -6.93 23.65 -4.51
C LYS A 339 -5.46 23.25 -4.71
N ASP A 340 -4.55 23.85 -3.94
CA ASP A 340 -3.12 23.55 -4.00
C ASP A 340 -2.78 22.15 -3.43
N HIS A 341 -3.73 21.53 -2.71
CA HIS A 341 -3.63 20.18 -2.16
C HIS A 341 -4.44 19.15 -2.98
N ILE A 342 -4.94 19.52 -4.16
CA ILE A 342 -5.65 18.64 -5.07
C ILE A 342 -4.76 18.33 -6.29
N TYR A 343 -4.40 17.05 -6.43
CA TYR A 343 -3.61 16.55 -7.54
C TYR A 343 -4.52 15.88 -8.58
N GLU A 344 -4.62 16.49 -9.76
CA GLU A 344 -5.32 15.90 -10.91
C GLU A 344 -4.41 14.88 -11.62
N VAL A 345 -4.79 13.60 -11.56
CA VAL A 345 -4.03 12.51 -12.18
C VAL A 345 -4.22 12.54 -13.70
N LYS A 346 -3.10 12.71 -14.43
CA LYS A 346 -3.09 12.78 -15.90
C LYS A 346 -2.94 11.41 -16.58
N THR A 347 -3.35 11.33 -17.84
CA THR A 347 -3.12 10.16 -18.71
C THR A 347 -1.63 9.89 -18.90
N LEU A 348 -1.29 8.69 -19.38
CA LEU A 348 0.07 8.35 -19.74
C LEU A 348 0.44 8.95 -21.09
N GLU A 349 1.62 9.56 -21.17
CA GLU A 349 2.23 9.94 -22.44
C GLU A 349 2.48 8.71 -23.33
N TYR A 350 2.55 8.94 -24.64
CA TYR A 350 2.63 7.89 -25.65
C TYR A 350 3.68 6.82 -25.34
N ASP A 351 4.91 7.21 -24.97
CA ASP A 351 6.00 6.27 -24.70
C ASP A 351 5.72 5.38 -23.47
N LYS A 352 5.10 5.96 -22.43
CA LYS A 352 4.74 5.24 -21.20
C LYS A 352 3.51 4.36 -21.42
N ALA A 353 2.55 4.83 -22.21
CA ALA A 353 1.39 4.06 -22.64
C ALA A 353 1.82 2.83 -23.46
N LEU A 354 2.76 3.02 -24.40
CA LEU A 354 3.35 1.95 -25.20
C LEU A 354 4.08 0.92 -24.33
N ASP A 355 4.87 1.35 -23.34
CA ASP A 355 5.55 0.43 -22.42
C ASP A 355 4.55 -0.39 -21.59
N LEU A 356 3.53 0.26 -21.02
CA LEU A 356 2.49 -0.43 -20.25
C LEU A 356 1.74 -1.44 -21.12
N PHE A 357 1.24 -1.01 -22.29
CA PHE A 357 0.54 -1.89 -23.22
C PHE A 357 1.40 -3.10 -23.60
N LYS A 358 2.67 -2.89 -23.96
CA LYS A 358 3.58 -3.97 -24.34
C LYS A 358 3.75 -5.02 -23.24
N LYS A 359 3.85 -4.60 -21.98
CA LYS A 359 4.00 -5.53 -20.84
C LYS A 359 2.78 -6.42 -20.64
N HIS A 360 1.58 -5.95 -21.02
CA HIS A 360 0.36 -6.76 -20.97
C HIS A 360 0.12 -7.57 -22.25
N ALA A 361 0.48 -7.02 -23.42
CA ALA A 361 0.21 -7.63 -24.72
C ALA A 361 1.22 -8.70 -25.16
N PHE A 362 2.48 -8.58 -24.73
CA PHE A 362 3.56 -9.47 -25.16
C PHE A 362 4.13 -10.25 -23.98
N LEU A 363 3.97 -11.58 -24.01
CA LEU A 363 4.64 -12.47 -23.06
C LEU A 363 6.14 -12.51 -23.36
N ARG A 364 6.96 -12.67 -22.32
CA ARG A 364 8.45 -12.62 -22.39
C ARG A 364 9.11 -13.61 -23.38
N ASN A 365 8.37 -14.55 -23.95
CA ASN A 365 8.91 -15.66 -24.76
C ASN A 365 8.30 -15.82 -26.17
N ASN A 366 7.44 -14.89 -26.63
CA ASN A 366 6.77 -15.06 -27.93
C ASN A 366 7.28 -14.06 -28.98
N GLU A 367 7.87 -14.59 -30.06
CA GLU A 367 8.26 -13.86 -31.29
C GLU A 367 7.04 -13.52 -32.18
N ILE A 368 5.91 -13.12 -31.60
CA ILE A 368 4.79 -12.67 -32.42
C ILE A 368 5.10 -11.26 -32.92
N VAL A 369 5.52 -11.17 -34.18
CA VAL A 369 5.71 -9.90 -34.88
C VAL A 369 4.32 -9.37 -35.27
N ILE A 370 3.83 -8.38 -34.52
CA ILE A 370 2.61 -7.65 -34.83
C ILE A 370 2.97 -6.37 -35.59
N ARG A 371 2.26 -6.08 -36.68
CA ARG A 371 2.43 -4.82 -37.41
C ARG A 371 2.25 -3.59 -36.51
N ARG A 372 3.08 -2.56 -36.72
CA ARG A 372 3.12 -1.35 -35.89
C ARG A 372 1.82 -0.55 -35.91
N ASP A 373 1.08 -0.57 -37.01
CA ASP A 373 -0.19 0.14 -37.15
C ASP A 373 -1.29 -0.44 -36.24
N LEU A 374 -1.30 -1.75 -35.98
CA LEU A 374 -2.23 -2.37 -35.04
C LEU A 374 -1.91 -1.98 -33.59
N VAL A 375 -0.62 -1.93 -33.23
CA VAL A 375 -0.19 -1.42 -31.92
C VAL A 375 -0.59 0.04 -31.76
N TYR A 376 -0.37 0.86 -32.78
CA TYR A 376 -0.77 2.26 -32.78
C TYR A 376 -2.30 2.41 -32.65
N SER A 377 -3.08 1.59 -33.34
CA SER A 377 -4.55 1.59 -33.23
C SER A 377 -5.03 1.25 -31.82
N ALA A 378 -4.42 0.25 -31.17
CA ALA A 378 -4.70 -0.09 -29.77
C ALA A 378 -4.36 1.06 -28.81
N LEU A 379 -3.19 1.70 -28.99
CA LEU A 379 -2.79 2.85 -28.17
C LEU A 379 -3.68 4.07 -28.40
N ARG A 380 -4.08 4.33 -29.64
CA ARG A 380 -5.00 5.41 -29.99
C ARG A 380 -6.36 5.19 -29.35
N TYR A 381 -6.89 3.97 -29.38
CA TYR A 381 -8.13 3.63 -28.69
C TYR A 381 -8.03 3.90 -27.18
N ALA A 382 -6.95 3.44 -26.54
CA ALA A 382 -6.75 3.62 -25.11
C ALA A 382 -6.49 5.09 -24.71
N ASN A 383 -5.93 5.89 -25.62
CA ASN A 383 -5.55 7.29 -25.46
C ASN A 383 -4.84 7.61 -24.13
N GLY A 384 -3.92 6.73 -23.73
CA GLY A 384 -3.13 6.90 -22.51
C GLY A 384 -3.84 6.54 -21.21
N LEU A 385 -5.08 6.04 -21.24
CA LEU A 385 -5.81 5.57 -20.06
C LEU A 385 -5.26 4.20 -19.59
N PRO A 386 -4.65 4.10 -18.39
CA PRO A 386 -4.02 2.86 -17.91
C PRO A 386 -4.91 1.63 -17.91
N LEU A 387 -6.15 1.76 -17.43
CA LEU A 387 -7.12 0.66 -17.44
C LEU A 387 -7.35 0.10 -18.85
N ALA A 388 -7.52 0.97 -19.83
CA ALA A 388 -7.76 0.55 -21.21
C ALA A 388 -6.52 -0.15 -21.81
N LEU A 389 -5.31 0.34 -21.52
CA LEU A 389 -4.07 -0.28 -21.95
C LEU A 389 -3.90 -1.70 -21.38
N GLU A 390 -4.23 -1.88 -20.11
CA GLU A 390 -4.18 -3.19 -19.43
C GLU A 390 -5.22 -4.16 -19.99
N VAL A 391 -6.47 -3.74 -20.14
CA VAL A 391 -7.56 -4.56 -20.67
C VAL A 391 -7.26 -4.98 -22.11
N LEU A 392 -6.90 -4.03 -22.98
CA LEU A 392 -6.57 -4.32 -24.37
C LEU A 392 -5.33 -5.20 -24.50
N GLY A 393 -4.26 -4.87 -23.78
CA GLY A 393 -3.03 -5.66 -23.84
C GLY A 393 -3.31 -7.10 -23.41
N SER A 394 -4.02 -7.30 -22.31
CA SER A 394 -4.35 -8.64 -21.82
C SER A 394 -5.29 -9.40 -22.75
N PHE A 395 -6.27 -8.72 -23.37
CA PHE A 395 -7.21 -9.34 -24.32
C PHE A 395 -6.54 -9.78 -25.63
N LEU A 396 -5.57 -9.01 -26.10
CA LEU A 396 -4.82 -9.25 -27.34
C LEU A 396 -3.63 -10.20 -27.15
N CYS A 397 -3.19 -10.40 -25.91
CA CYS A 397 -2.08 -11.27 -25.56
C CYS A 397 -2.27 -12.70 -26.10
N GLY A 398 -1.27 -13.19 -26.83
CA GLY A 398 -1.26 -14.56 -27.39
C GLY A 398 -2.09 -14.76 -28.66
N ARG A 399 -2.82 -13.73 -29.12
CA ARG A 399 -3.59 -13.78 -30.37
C ARG A 399 -2.72 -13.52 -31.60
N ARG A 400 -3.15 -14.03 -32.75
CA ARG A 400 -2.51 -13.79 -34.05
C ARG A 400 -2.92 -12.42 -34.61
N GLU A 401 -2.15 -11.93 -35.57
CA GLU A 401 -2.34 -10.59 -36.14
C GLU A 401 -3.75 -10.34 -36.72
N HIS A 402 -4.30 -11.28 -37.48
CA HIS A 402 -5.66 -11.12 -38.03
C HIS A 402 -6.75 -11.07 -36.94
N GLU A 403 -6.52 -11.71 -35.79
CA GLU A 403 -7.42 -11.62 -34.64
C GLU A 403 -7.29 -10.26 -33.94
N TRP A 404 -6.08 -9.67 -33.90
CA TRP A 404 -5.89 -8.30 -33.41
C TRP A 404 -6.67 -7.30 -34.27
N GLU A 405 -6.57 -7.42 -35.59
CA GLU A 405 -7.29 -6.56 -36.52
C GLU A 405 -8.82 -6.72 -36.35
N SER A 406 -9.32 -7.95 -36.28
CA SER A 406 -10.74 -8.22 -36.01
C SER A 406 -11.21 -7.65 -34.67
N ALA A 407 -10.42 -7.82 -33.60
CA ALA A 407 -10.70 -7.29 -32.27
C ALA A 407 -10.78 -5.76 -32.25
N LEU A 408 -9.79 -5.08 -32.82
CA LEU A 408 -9.74 -3.62 -32.87
C LEU A 408 -10.88 -3.06 -33.73
N ASN A 409 -11.22 -3.72 -34.84
CA ASN A 409 -12.38 -3.37 -35.67
C ASN A 409 -13.71 -3.52 -34.92
N LYS A 410 -13.84 -4.49 -34.02
CA LYS A 410 -15.01 -4.62 -33.13
C LYS A 410 -15.06 -3.45 -32.13
N LEU A 411 -13.94 -3.12 -31.49
CA LEU A 411 -13.85 -2.06 -30.48
C LEU A 411 -14.14 -0.67 -31.05
N ALA A 412 -13.83 -0.45 -32.33
CA ALA A 412 -14.22 0.78 -33.04
C ALA A 412 -15.74 0.95 -33.18
N LYS A 413 -16.52 -0.14 -33.08
CA LYS A 413 -17.98 -0.12 -33.23
C LYS A 413 -18.72 -0.07 -31.89
N SER A 414 -18.21 -0.78 -30.90
CA SER A 414 -18.80 -0.90 -29.56
C SER A 414 -17.68 -0.98 -28.51
N PRO A 415 -17.75 -0.17 -27.44
CA PRO A 415 -16.70 -0.11 -26.43
C PRO A 415 -16.58 -1.43 -25.67
N ASP A 416 -15.37 -1.71 -25.14
CA ASP A 416 -15.19 -2.87 -24.27
C ASP A 416 -16.01 -2.70 -22.98
N LYS A 417 -16.80 -3.71 -22.63
CA LYS A 417 -17.68 -3.68 -21.46
C LYS A 417 -16.92 -3.40 -20.16
N THR A 418 -15.76 -3.99 -19.96
CA THR A 418 -14.97 -3.83 -18.72
C THR A 418 -14.53 -2.37 -18.53
N ILE A 419 -14.07 -1.75 -19.62
CA ILE A 419 -13.67 -0.35 -19.62
C ILE A 419 -14.91 0.54 -19.41
N ASN A 420 -15.99 0.24 -20.14
CA ASN A 420 -17.22 1.02 -20.13
C ASN A 420 -17.88 1.02 -18.75
N ASP A 421 -18.01 -0.14 -18.11
CA ASP A 421 -18.61 -0.30 -16.78
C ASP A 421 -17.87 0.56 -15.74
N VAL A 422 -16.53 0.66 -15.83
CA VAL A 422 -15.74 1.51 -14.92
C VAL A 422 -15.94 2.99 -15.21
N LEU A 423 -15.93 3.41 -16.47
CA LEU A 423 -16.11 4.84 -16.83
C LEU A 423 -17.54 5.33 -16.51
N LYS A 424 -18.53 4.46 -16.74
CA LYS A 424 -19.95 4.77 -16.59
C LYS A 424 -20.36 5.09 -15.17
N LEU A 425 -19.63 4.61 -14.16
CA LEU A 425 -19.90 4.94 -12.75
C LEU A 425 -19.98 6.46 -12.47
N SER A 426 -19.16 7.28 -13.13
CA SER A 426 -19.23 8.74 -12.98
C SER A 426 -20.48 9.33 -13.64
N TYR A 427 -20.93 8.75 -14.75
CA TYR A 427 -22.14 9.15 -15.47
C TYR A 427 -23.41 8.72 -14.73
N ASP A 428 -23.45 7.50 -14.20
CA ASP A 428 -24.61 6.97 -13.49
C ASP A 428 -24.94 7.79 -12.23
N GLY A 429 -23.93 8.38 -11.60
CA GLY A 429 -24.06 9.30 -10.47
C GLY A 429 -24.41 10.75 -10.81
N LEU A 430 -24.69 11.07 -12.08
CA LEU A 430 -25.21 12.37 -12.49
C LEU A 430 -26.73 12.45 -12.30
N GLU A 431 -27.21 13.66 -12.03
CA GLU A 431 -28.62 14.02 -12.18
C GLU A 431 -29.03 14.07 -13.66
N ASP A 432 -30.32 13.91 -13.94
CA ASP A 432 -30.82 13.70 -15.30
C ASP A 432 -30.50 14.86 -16.25
N TYR A 433 -30.60 16.11 -15.79
CA TYR A 433 -30.22 17.28 -16.60
C TYR A 433 -28.74 17.26 -17.01
N ALA A 434 -27.84 16.83 -16.12
CA ALA A 434 -26.41 16.76 -16.39
C ALA A 434 -26.06 15.57 -17.28
N LYS A 435 -26.84 14.48 -17.21
CA LYS A 435 -26.74 13.36 -18.15
C LYS A 435 -27.08 13.79 -19.56
N GLU A 436 -28.13 14.58 -19.76
CA GLU A 436 -28.52 15.11 -21.07
C GLU A 436 -27.40 15.97 -21.66
N ILE A 437 -26.90 16.96 -20.90
CA ILE A 437 -25.76 17.81 -21.29
C ILE A 437 -24.53 16.95 -21.66
N PHE A 438 -24.24 15.91 -20.87
CA PHE A 438 -23.13 15.01 -21.16
C PHE A 438 -23.28 14.29 -22.50
N LEU A 439 -24.45 13.74 -22.78
CA LEU A 439 -24.72 12.99 -24.02
C LEU A 439 -24.64 13.90 -25.24
N ASP A 440 -25.17 15.13 -25.15
CA ASP A 440 -25.05 16.13 -26.22
C ASP A 440 -23.59 16.50 -26.48
N ILE A 441 -22.81 16.74 -25.43
CA ILE A 441 -21.37 17.02 -25.57
C ILE A 441 -20.64 15.84 -26.22
N ALA A 442 -20.95 14.61 -25.80
CA ALA A 442 -20.35 13.42 -26.35
C ALA A 442 -20.64 13.25 -27.85
N CYS A 443 -21.89 13.47 -28.27
CA CYS A 443 -22.30 13.30 -29.66
C CYS A 443 -21.85 14.43 -30.60
N PHE A 444 -21.93 15.69 -30.16
CA PHE A 444 -21.84 16.84 -31.08
C PHE A 444 -20.73 17.84 -30.78
N PHE A 445 -20.36 18.01 -29.51
CA PHE A 445 -19.63 19.21 -29.10
C PHE A 445 -18.19 19.00 -28.65
N LYS A 446 -17.68 17.76 -28.61
CA LYS A 446 -16.28 17.50 -28.25
C LYS A 446 -15.30 18.35 -29.07
N GLY A 447 -14.44 19.08 -28.38
CA GLY A 447 -13.36 19.85 -28.98
C GLY A 447 -13.78 21.21 -29.55
N LEU A 448 -15.07 21.56 -29.48
CA LEU A 448 -15.55 22.88 -29.88
C LEU A 448 -15.30 23.92 -28.78
N SER A 449 -15.46 25.20 -29.13
CA SER A 449 -15.22 26.30 -28.21
C SER A 449 -16.24 26.31 -27.07
N THR A 450 -15.79 26.45 -25.83
CA THR A 450 -16.65 26.44 -24.64
C THR A 450 -17.78 27.47 -24.74
N GLU A 451 -17.48 28.68 -25.25
CA GLU A 451 -18.47 29.74 -25.44
C GLU A 451 -19.61 29.33 -26.38
N TYR A 452 -19.28 28.71 -27.52
CA TYR A 452 -20.28 28.22 -28.47
C TYR A 452 -21.16 27.14 -27.85
N ILE A 453 -20.57 26.17 -27.15
CA ILE A 453 -21.30 25.09 -26.49
C ILE A 453 -22.26 25.67 -25.44
N MET A 454 -21.77 26.59 -24.62
CA MET A 454 -22.60 27.26 -23.61
C MET A 454 -23.77 28.00 -24.24
N LYS A 455 -23.54 28.71 -25.35
CA LYS A 455 -24.60 29.44 -26.06
C LYS A 455 -25.67 28.50 -26.63
N VAL A 456 -25.27 27.38 -27.23
CA VAL A 456 -26.22 26.42 -27.82
C VAL A 456 -27.06 25.75 -26.74
N LEU A 457 -26.43 25.23 -25.67
CA LEU A 457 -27.15 24.55 -24.60
C LEU A 457 -28.08 25.50 -23.82
N ASN A 458 -27.68 26.76 -23.61
CA ASN A 458 -28.54 27.77 -22.98
C ASN A 458 -29.79 28.11 -23.81
N CYS A 459 -29.74 27.98 -25.13
CA CYS A 459 -30.93 28.16 -25.98
C CYS A 459 -31.95 27.03 -25.84
N CYS A 460 -31.57 25.92 -25.21
CA CYS A 460 -32.39 24.74 -24.99
C CYS A 460 -32.92 24.65 -23.55
N ASP A 461 -32.91 25.78 -22.82
CA ASP A 461 -33.35 25.92 -21.42
C ASP A 461 -32.60 24.99 -20.43
N PHE A 462 -31.39 24.54 -20.78
CA PHE A 462 -30.52 23.84 -19.83
C PHE A 462 -29.86 24.80 -18.84
N ASP A 463 -29.73 24.33 -17.60
CA ASP A 463 -28.85 24.91 -16.58
C ASP A 463 -27.37 24.67 -16.91
N THR A 464 -26.93 25.18 -18.06
CA THR A 464 -25.66 24.80 -18.71
C THR A 464 -24.44 25.11 -17.86
N THR A 465 -24.42 26.27 -17.21
CA THR A 465 -23.27 26.71 -16.40
C THR A 465 -22.98 25.73 -15.28
N ILE A 466 -24.00 25.31 -14.53
CA ILE A 466 -23.85 24.35 -13.44
C ILE A 466 -23.66 22.93 -14.00
N GLY A 467 -24.38 22.55 -15.05
CA GLY A 467 -24.22 21.23 -15.67
C GLY A 467 -22.81 20.97 -16.19
N VAL A 468 -22.22 21.91 -16.93
CA VAL A 468 -20.83 21.81 -17.40
C VAL A 468 -19.86 21.75 -16.22
N GLN A 469 -20.08 22.55 -15.17
CA GLN A 469 -19.25 22.54 -13.97
C GLN A 469 -19.29 21.18 -13.26
N VAL A 470 -20.48 20.58 -13.10
CA VAL A 470 -20.64 19.23 -12.51
C VAL A 470 -19.92 18.17 -13.34
N LEU A 471 -19.97 18.25 -14.68
CA LEU A 471 -19.26 17.32 -15.55
C LEU A 471 -17.74 17.47 -15.44
N VAL A 472 -17.23 18.70 -15.29
CA VAL A 472 -15.82 18.96 -14.99
C VAL A 472 -15.49 18.33 -13.64
N GLU A 473 -16.24 18.64 -12.58
CA GLU A 473 -15.99 18.14 -11.22
C GLU A 473 -15.96 16.61 -11.15
N LYS A 474 -16.83 15.91 -11.90
CA LYS A 474 -16.85 14.44 -11.99
C LYS A 474 -15.81 13.83 -12.94
N SER A 475 -14.87 14.63 -13.45
CA SER A 475 -13.83 14.21 -14.41
C SER A 475 -14.37 13.60 -15.71
N LEU A 476 -15.59 13.95 -16.12
CA LEU A 476 -16.18 13.45 -17.37
C LEU A 476 -15.73 14.29 -18.57
N ILE A 477 -15.42 15.56 -18.32
CA ILE A 477 -14.88 16.51 -19.30
C ILE A 477 -13.75 17.35 -18.68
N THR A 478 -12.99 18.02 -19.54
CA THR A 478 -11.97 18.99 -19.14
C THR A 478 -12.27 20.33 -19.81
N ALA A 479 -12.46 21.38 -19.01
CA ALA A 479 -12.57 22.74 -19.51
C ALA A 479 -11.16 23.32 -19.74
N GLY A 480 -10.74 23.40 -21.01
CA GLY A 480 -9.54 24.14 -21.39
C GLY A 480 -9.79 25.65 -21.43
N LYS A 481 -8.76 26.43 -21.76
CA LYS A 481 -8.90 27.90 -21.87
C LYS A 481 -9.92 28.34 -22.92
N GLU A 482 -10.06 27.59 -24.01
CA GLU A 482 -10.92 27.94 -25.14
C GLU A 482 -11.88 26.82 -25.55
N THR A 483 -11.53 25.57 -25.28
CA THR A 483 -12.27 24.39 -25.77
C THR A 483 -12.63 23.43 -24.64
N LEU A 484 -13.75 22.74 -24.84
CA LEU A 484 -14.24 21.71 -23.93
C LEU A 484 -13.82 20.34 -24.48
N GLN A 485 -13.00 19.62 -23.71
CA GLN A 485 -12.42 18.34 -24.12
C GLN A 485 -13.10 17.19 -23.39
N MET A 486 -13.18 16.04 -24.07
CA MET A 486 -13.69 14.79 -23.51
C MET A 486 -12.77 13.65 -23.93
N HIS A 487 -12.38 12.80 -22.99
CA HIS A 487 -11.55 11.64 -23.30
C HIS A 487 -12.26 10.71 -24.30
N ASP A 488 -11.54 10.21 -25.30
CA ASP A 488 -12.09 9.41 -26.41
C ASP A 488 -12.96 8.25 -25.92
N LEU A 489 -12.52 7.51 -24.90
CA LEU A 489 -13.30 6.41 -24.32
C LEU A 489 -14.55 6.87 -23.55
N ILE A 490 -14.53 8.05 -22.92
CA ILE A 490 -15.72 8.62 -22.25
C ILE A 490 -16.73 9.07 -23.31
N GLN A 491 -16.24 9.65 -24.42
CA GLN A 491 -17.08 9.99 -25.56
C GLN A 491 -17.73 8.75 -26.18
N LEU A 492 -16.92 7.71 -26.43
CA LEU A 492 -17.43 6.45 -26.97
C LEU A 492 -18.47 5.80 -26.06
N MET A 493 -18.29 5.87 -24.74
CA MET A 493 -19.29 5.46 -23.75
C MET A 493 -20.60 6.26 -23.92
N GLY A 494 -20.53 7.59 -23.99
CA GLY A 494 -21.72 8.43 -24.17
C GLY A 494 -22.47 8.12 -25.46
N MET A 495 -21.76 7.99 -26.58
CA MET A 495 -22.35 7.59 -27.86
C MET A 495 -22.97 6.19 -27.83
N ASP A 496 -22.40 5.25 -27.07
CA ASP A 496 -22.93 3.90 -26.90
C ASP A 496 -24.22 3.91 -26.07
N ILE A 497 -24.29 4.73 -25.02
CA ILE A 497 -25.53 4.96 -24.24
C ILE A 497 -26.66 5.44 -25.15
N VAL A 498 -26.43 6.49 -25.94
CA VAL A 498 -27.42 7.01 -26.90
C VAL A 498 -27.88 5.92 -27.87
N LYS A 499 -26.95 5.15 -28.45
CA LYS A 499 -27.28 4.07 -29.40
C LYS A 499 -28.20 3.01 -28.78
N HIS A 500 -28.03 2.72 -27.49
CA HIS A 500 -28.90 1.80 -26.76
C HIS A 500 -30.27 2.43 -26.46
N GLU A 501 -30.28 3.66 -25.97
CA GLU A 501 -31.52 4.37 -25.65
C GLU A 501 -32.40 4.59 -26.88
N CYS A 502 -31.84 4.95 -28.05
CA CYS A 502 -32.61 5.09 -29.30
C CYS A 502 -33.15 3.76 -29.84
N ARG A 503 -32.56 2.61 -29.48
CA ARG A 503 -33.11 1.29 -29.84
C ARG A 503 -34.32 0.95 -28.99
N ASP A 504 -34.29 1.35 -27.72
CA ASP A 504 -35.35 1.06 -26.75
C ASP A 504 -36.51 2.08 -26.86
N ASP A 505 -36.22 3.33 -27.26
CA ASP A 505 -37.21 4.37 -27.57
C ASP A 505 -36.82 5.17 -28.83
N PRO A 506 -37.40 4.85 -30.01
CA PRO A 506 -37.14 5.54 -31.26
C PRO A 506 -37.55 7.02 -31.29
N ASN A 507 -38.36 7.48 -30.33
CA ASN A 507 -38.82 8.86 -30.23
C ASN A 507 -37.97 9.71 -29.27
N ARG A 508 -36.91 9.15 -28.67
CA ARG A 508 -36.00 9.92 -27.83
C ARG A 508 -35.16 10.86 -28.68
N HIS A 509 -35.39 12.16 -28.51
CA HIS A 509 -34.67 13.22 -29.21
C HIS A 509 -33.43 13.65 -28.40
N LEU A 510 -32.24 13.46 -28.97
CA LEU A 510 -31.10 14.32 -28.62
C LEU A 510 -31.37 15.73 -29.18
N LEU A 511 -30.70 16.76 -28.66
CA LEU A 511 -30.91 18.15 -29.10
C LEU A 511 -30.64 18.40 -30.60
N VAL A 512 -30.00 17.45 -31.28
CA VAL A 512 -29.67 17.50 -32.72
C VAL A 512 -30.01 16.20 -33.42
#